data_AF-A0A450STN4-F1
#
_entry.id   AF-A0A450STN4-F1
#
_cell.length_a   1.000
_cell.length_b   1.000
_cell.length_c   1.000
_cell.angle_alpha   90.00
_cell.angle_beta   90.00
_cell.angle_gamma   90.00
#
_symmetry.space_group_name_H-M   'P 1'
#
loop_
_entity.id
_entity.type
_entity.pdbx_description
1 polymer ?
#
loop_
_entity_poly.entity_id
_entity_poly.type
_entity_poly.pdbx_seq_one_letter_code
_entity_poly.pdbx_strand_id
1 'polypeptide(L)'
;MTQLAIDLPEKLLSALRLTPVDLIPEMRIAAAVQWYAERRISQERAAELAGLSRIQFIDELRRRKAPAIQIDPSELDAEIGDDLSGLRKEAFVGMWKDRPDMADSTAWVRNLRQQEWG
;
A
#
# COMPACT_ATOMS: atom_id res chain seq x y z
N MET A 1 27.83 -7.28 4.97
CA MET A 1 27.57 -6.15 4.05
C MET A 1 28.24 -6.48 2.73
N THR A 2 27.51 -6.36 1.63
CA THR A 2 28.04 -6.55 0.27
C THR A 2 28.15 -5.20 -0.39
N GLN A 3 29.31 -4.87 -0.96
CA GLN A 3 29.50 -3.63 -1.73
C GLN A 3 29.40 -3.94 -3.22
N LEU A 4 28.77 -3.03 -3.96
CA LEU A 4 28.60 -3.11 -5.41
C LEU A 4 29.13 -1.82 -6.02
N ALA A 5 30.06 -1.93 -6.97
CA ALA A 5 30.50 -0.84 -7.82
C ALA A 5 29.78 -0.95 -9.17
N ILE A 6 29.22 0.16 -9.66
CA ILE A 6 28.51 0.23 -10.94
C ILE A 6 28.93 1.48 -11.68
N ASP A 7 29.13 1.35 -12.99
CA ASP A 7 29.32 2.49 -13.89
C ASP A 7 27.96 2.90 -14.45
N LEU A 8 27.67 4.20 -14.39
CA LEU A 8 26.38 4.75 -14.81
C LEU A 8 26.59 5.90 -15.80
N PRO A 9 25.65 6.13 -16.75
CA PRO A 9 25.73 7.28 -17.65
C PRO A 9 25.71 8.60 -16.86
N GLU A 10 26.62 9.53 -17.18
CA GLU A 10 26.72 10.83 -16.50
C GLU A 10 25.39 11.61 -16.49
N LYS A 11 24.62 11.49 -17.58
CA LYS A 11 23.34 12.18 -17.76
C LYS A 11 22.21 11.62 -16.88
N LEU A 12 22.40 10.50 -16.20
CA LEU A 12 21.37 9.84 -15.38
C LEU A 12 20.93 10.73 -14.22
N LEU A 13 21.88 11.33 -13.50
CA LEU A 13 21.60 12.22 -12.37
C LEU A 13 20.74 13.41 -12.81
N SER A 14 21.05 14.00 -13.98
CA SER A 14 20.27 15.08 -14.56
C SER A 14 18.87 14.64 -14.98
N ALA A 15 18.74 13.44 -15.58
CA ALA A 15 17.46 12.90 -16.02
C ALA A 15 16.52 12.62 -14.83
N LEU A 16 17.06 12.12 -13.71
CA LEU A 16 16.31 11.82 -12.50
C LEU A 16 16.18 13.02 -11.55
N ARG A 17 16.88 14.13 -11.82
CA ARG A 17 16.97 15.32 -10.96
C ARG A 17 17.47 14.99 -9.55
N LEU A 18 18.52 14.18 -9.47
CA LEU A 18 19.12 13.71 -8.22
C LEU A 18 20.57 14.17 -8.09
N THR A 19 21.05 14.24 -6.86
CA THR A 19 22.48 14.36 -6.58
C THR A 19 23.13 12.97 -6.48
N PRO A 20 24.47 12.85 -6.57
CA PRO A 20 25.16 11.57 -6.37
C PRO A 20 24.85 10.90 -5.04
N VAL A 21 24.61 11.67 -3.98
CA VAL A 21 24.30 11.16 -2.63
C VAL A 21 22.89 10.56 -2.57
N ASP A 22 21.95 11.12 -3.33
CA ASP A 22 20.55 10.68 -3.35
C ASP A 22 20.31 9.48 -4.27
N LEU A 23 21.23 9.24 -5.21
CA LEU A 23 21.07 8.20 -6.23
C LEU A 23 20.99 6.80 -5.63
N ILE A 24 21.87 6.45 -4.69
CA ILE A 24 21.92 5.10 -4.12
C ILE A 24 20.63 4.77 -3.34
N PRO A 25 20.13 5.63 -2.43
CA PRO A 25 18.82 5.45 -1.81
C PRO A 25 17.70 5.29 -2.85
N GLU A 26 17.63 6.15 -3.87
CA GLU A 26 16.59 6.06 -4.89
C GLU A 26 16.65 4.74 -5.66
N MET A 27 17.84 4.28 -6.05
CA MET A 27 18.03 3.00 -6.72
C MET A 27 17.60 1.82 -5.85
N ARG A 28 17.94 1.83 -4.56
CA ARG A 28 17.53 0.78 -3.61
C ARG A 28 16.02 0.70 -3.48
N ILE A 29 15.37 1.85 -3.36
CA ILE A 29 13.91 1.94 -3.28
C ILE A 29 13.28 1.46 -4.59
N ALA A 30 13.76 1.94 -5.74
CA ALA A 30 13.23 1.55 -7.04
C ALA A 30 13.36 0.03 -7.27
N ALA A 31 14.51 -0.57 -6.95
CA ALA A 31 14.72 -2.01 -7.05
C ALA A 31 13.83 -2.79 -6.07
N ALA A 32 13.70 -2.34 -4.82
CA ALA A 32 12.83 -2.96 -3.82
C ALA A 32 11.36 -2.97 -4.26
N VAL A 33 10.87 -1.85 -4.78
CA VAL A 33 9.50 -1.71 -5.30
C VAL A 33 9.29 -2.63 -6.50
N GLN A 34 10.25 -2.67 -7.44
CA GLN A 34 10.16 -3.54 -8.62
C GLN A 34 10.14 -5.03 -8.24
N TRP A 35 11.07 -5.48 -7.40
CA TRP A 35 11.14 -6.90 -7.02
C TRP A 35 9.99 -7.32 -6.10
N TYR A 36 9.50 -6.40 -5.28
CA TYR A 36 8.25 -6.63 -4.55
C TYR A 36 7.10 -6.80 -5.54
N ALA A 37 6.92 -5.87 -6.48
CA ALA A 37 5.86 -5.93 -7.49
C ALA A 37 5.90 -7.21 -8.34
N GLU A 38 7.10 -7.72 -8.65
CA GLU A 38 7.33 -9.00 -9.33
C GLU A 38 7.09 -10.23 -8.43
N ARG A 39 6.70 -10.05 -7.17
CA ARG A 39 6.52 -11.10 -6.13
C ARG A 39 7.79 -11.92 -5.87
N ARG A 40 8.97 -11.38 -6.16
CA ARG A 40 10.27 -12.07 -5.99
C ARG A 40 10.80 -11.99 -4.56
N ILE A 41 10.40 -10.96 -3.83
CA ILE A 41 10.76 -10.75 -2.42
C ILE A 41 9.53 -10.33 -1.63
N SER A 42 9.52 -10.64 -0.33
CA SER A 42 8.46 -10.20 0.58
C SER A 42 8.51 -8.69 0.81
N GLN A 43 7.37 -8.10 1.25
CA GLN A 43 7.31 -6.68 1.60
C GLN A 43 8.33 -6.29 2.68
N GLU A 44 8.58 -7.18 3.65
CA GLU A 44 9.60 -6.99 4.68
C GLU A 44 11.00 -6.88 4.10
N ARG A 45 11.35 -7.82 3.22
CA ARG A 45 12.66 -7.87 2.59
C ARG A 45 12.86 -6.68 1.66
N ALA A 46 11.79 -6.22 1.01
CA ALA A 46 11.79 -5.02 0.20
C ALA A 46 12.00 -3.76 1.04
N ALA A 47 11.33 -3.63 2.18
CA ALA A 47 11.53 -2.51 3.11
C ALA A 47 12.97 -2.47 3.66
N GLU A 48 13.51 -3.63 4.05
CA GLU A 48 14.91 -3.76 4.49
C GLU A 48 15.90 -3.36 3.38
N LEU A 49 15.68 -3.85 2.15
CA LEU A 49 16.47 -3.49 0.98
C LEU A 49 16.41 -1.99 0.71
N ALA A 50 15.22 -1.38 0.80
CA ALA A 50 15.02 0.06 0.64
C ALA A 50 15.67 0.89 1.78
N GLY A 51 16.00 0.27 2.92
CA GLY A 51 16.47 0.98 4.11
C GLY A 51 15.34 1.77 4.79
N LEU A 52 14.10 1.31 4.66
CA LEU A 52 12.90 1.95 5.19
C LEU A 52 12.26 1.07 6.26
N SER A 53 11.55 1.69 7.19
CA SER A 53 10.58 0.95 8.02
C SER A 53 9.44 0.41 7.15
N ARG A 54 8.72 -0.60 7.66
CA ARG A 54 7.57 -1.20 6.95
C ARG A 54 6.51 -0.16 6.57
N ILE A 55 6.20 0.80 7.46
CA ILE A 55 5.22 1.87 7.21
C ILE A 55 5.71 2.81 6.10
N GLN A 56 6.98 3.26 6.18
CA GLN A 56 7.57 4.11 5.16
C GLN A 56 7.61 3.43 3.79
N PHE A 57 7.84 2.12 3.75
CA PHE A 57 7.79 1.37 2.50
C PHE A 57 6.37 1.29 1.92
N ILE A 58 5.34 1.14 2.75
CA ILE A 58 3.93 1.21 2.28
C ILE A 58 3.61 2.60 1.70
N ASP A 59 4.06 3.66 2.36
CA ASP A 59 3.93 5.03 1.83
C ASP A 59 4.64 5.20 0.49
N GLU A 60 5.78 4.55 0.32
CA GLU A 60 6.56 4.56 -0.90
C GLU A 60 5.86 3.83 -2.05
N LEU A 61 5.26 2.66 -1.77
CA LEU A 61 4.41 1.94 -2.72
C LEU A 61 3.24 2.81 -3.17
N ARG A 62 2.56 3.47 -2.22
CA ARG A 62 1.48 4.43 -2.51
C ARG A 62 1.96 5.57 -3.41
N ARG A 63 3.09 6.22 -3.08
CA ARG A 63 3.66 7.32 -3.85
C ARG A 63 3.96 6.92 -5.30
N ARG A 64 4.45 5.70 -5.49
CA ARG A 64 4.79 5.13 -6.81
C ARG A 64 3.61 4.45 -7.50
N LYS A 65 2.42 4.46 -6.89
CA LYS A 65 1.22 3.76 -7.39
C LYS A 65 1.43 2.26 -7.58
N ALA A 66 2.31 1.66 -6.78
CA ALA A 66 2.48 0.22 -6.69
C ALA A 66 1.48 -0.36 -5.68
N PRO A 67 0.82 -1.51 -5.97
CA PRO A 67 -0.08 -2.16 -5.01
C PRO A 67 0.66 -2.51 -3.72
N ALA A 68 0.16 -2.03 -2.58
CA ALA A 68 0.71 -2.36 -1.26
C ALA A 68 0.37 -3.78 -0.80
N ILE A 69 -0.67 -4.36 -1.40
CA ILE A 69 -1.14 -5.72 -1.18
C ILE A 69 -1.16 -6.39 -2.55
N GLN A 70 -0.52 -7.55 -2.64
CA GLN A 70 -0.48 -8.34 -3.87
C GLN A 70 -1.45 -9.49 -3.71
N ILE A 71 -2.65 -9.31 -4.23
CA ILE A 71 -3.67 -10.36 -4.30
C ILE A 71 -3.88 -10.67 -5.77
N ASP A 72 -3.97 -11.96 -6.11
CA ASP A 72 -4.47 -12.36 -7.41
C ASP A 72 -6.00 -12.21 -7.46
N PRO A 73 -6.58 -11.53 -8.46
CA PRO A 73 -8.03 -11.36 -8.55
C PRO A 73 -8.81 -12.69 -8.52
N SER A 74 -8.26 -13.77 -9.08
CA SER A 74 -8.91 -15.08 -9.06
C SER A 74 -8.86 -15.76 -7.69
N GLU A 75 -7.79 -15.55 -6.92
CA GLU A 75 -7.71 -15.97 -5.52
C GLU A 75 -8.72 -15.17 -4.68
N LEU A 76 -8.83 -13.86 -4.93
CA LEU A 76 -9.79 -13.01 -4.25
C LEU A 76 -11.24 -13.44 -4.52
N ASP A 77 -11.57 -13.76 -5.77
CA ASP A 77 -12.91 -14.21 -6.15
C ASP A 77 -13.27 -15.54 -5.47
N ALA A 78 -12.30 -16.45 -5.33
CA ALA A 78 -12.48 -17.70 -4.60
C ALA A 78 -12.73 -17.45 -3.09
N GLU A 79 -11.93 -16.58 -2.45
CA GLU A 79 -12.12 -16.21 -1.04
C GLU A 79 -13.47 -15.51 -0.79
N ILE A 80 -13.86 -14.56 -1.66
CA ILE A 80 -15.11 -13.82 -1.54
C ILE A 80 -16.34 -14.70 -1.83
N GLY A 81 -16.24 -15.57 -2.85
CA GLY A 81 -17.34 -16.37 -3.35
C GLY A 81 -17.77 -17.47 -2.38
N ASP A 82 -16.82 -18.15 -1.75
CA ASP A 82 -17.10 -19.29 -0.89
C ASP A 82 -17.35 -18.87 0.58
N ASP A 83 -16.49 -18.00 1.13
CA ASP A 83 -16.39 -17.77 2.58
C ASP A 83 -17.31 -16.65 3.10
N LEU A 84 -17.53 -15.60 2.31
CA LEU A 84 -18.34 -14.44 2.75
C LEU A 84 -19.85 -14.64 2.55
N SER A 85 -20.26 -15.77 1.96
CA SER A 85 -21.67 -16.12 1.75
C SER A 85 -22.43 -16.30 3.07
N GLY A 86 -21.75 -16.79 4.11
CA GLY A 86 -22.26 -16.91 5.47
C GLY A 86 -22.41 -15.55 6.16
N LEU A 87 -21.43 -14.65 5.97
CA LEU A 87 -21.45 -13.32 6.58
C LEU A 87 -22.68 -12.50 6.17
N ARG A 88 -23.19 -12.64 4.94
CA ARG A 88 -24.44 -11.95 4.51
C ARG A 88 -25.68 -12.37 5.31
N LYS A 89 -25.63 -13.51 6.01
CA LYS A 89 -26.72 -14.03 6.84
C LYS A 89 -26.54 -13.66 8.32
N GLU A 90 -25.39 -13.12 8.70
CA GLU A 90 -25.11 -12.67 10.06
C GLU A 90 -25.95 -11.43 10.40
N ALA A 91 -26.58 -11.43 11.58
CA ALA A 91 -27.53 -10.39 11.98
C ALA A 91 -26.93 -8.98 12.03
N PHE A 92 -25.62 -8.85 12.20
CA PHE A 92 -24.91 -7.57 12.26
C PHE A 92 -24.43 -7.08 10.88
N VAL A 93 -24.27 -7.96 9.89
CA VAL A 93 -23.75 -7.60 8.57
C VAL A 93 -24.87 -6.99 7.73
N GLY A 94 -24.70 -5.73 7.35
CA GLY A 94 -25.75 -4.98 6.64
C GLY A 94 -26.80 -4.36 7.56
N MET A 95 -26.65 -4.41 8.89
CA MET A 95 -27.58 -3.79 9.85
C MET A 95 -27.79 -2.28 9.61
N TRP A 96 -26.81 -1.61 8.98
CA TRP A 96 -26.84 -0.19 8.66
C TRP A 96 -27.32 0.12 7.24
N LYS A 97 -27.59 -0.91 6.42
CA LYS A 97 -27.89 -0.78 5.00
C LYS A 97 -29.16 0.02 4.73
N ASP A 98 -30.18 -0.18 5.56
CA ASP A 98 -31.50 0.44 5.38
C ASP A 98 -31.66 1.73 6.20
N ARG A 99 -30.58 2.19 6.86
CA ARG A 99 -30.61 3.44 7.63
C ARG A 99 -30.36 4.63 6.72
N PRO A 100 -31.35 5.53 6.51
CA PRO A 100 -31.21 6.66 5.60
C PRO A 100 -30.15 7.66 6.06
N ASP A 101 -29.91 7.77 7.36
CA ASP A 101 -28.88 8.63 7.93
C ASP A 101 -27.47 8.03 7.81
N MET A 102 -27.34 6.75 7.46
CA MET A 102 -26.08 6.09 7.12
C MET A 102 -25.70 6.20 5.63
N ALA A 103 -26.55 6.84 4.80
CA ALA A 103 -26.25 7.08 3.39
C ALA A 103 -24.98 7.94 3.19
N ASP A 104 -24.69 8.84 4.13
CA ASP A 104 -23.40 9.51 4.28
C ASP A 104 -22.89 9.28 5.71
N SER A 105 -22.18 8.16 5.89
CA SER A 105 -21.62 7.77 7.18
C SER A 105 -20.63 8.79 7.74
N THR A 106 -19.96 9.56 6.87
CA THR A 106 -19.00 10.60 7.29
C THR A 106 -19.73 11.80 7.89
N ALA A 107 -20.83 12.24 7.27
CA ALA A 107 -21.69 13.29 7.80
C ALA A 107 -22.36 12.85 9.12
N TRP A 108 -22.83 11.61 9.19
CA TRP A 108 -23.43 11.05 10.41
C TRP A 108 -22.46 11.06 11.60
N VAL A 109 -21.24 10.52 11.44
CA VAL A 109 -20.22 10.51 12.51
C VAL A 109 -19.89 11.94 12.96
N ARG A 110 -19.80 12.89 12.01
CA ARG A 110 -19.50 14.29 12.31
C ARG A 110 -20.60 14.95 13.16
N ASN A 111 -21.87 14.75 12.79
CA ASN A 111 -23.01 15.28 13.53
C ASN A 111 -23.12 14.66 14.92
N LEU A 112 -22.94 13.33 15.04
CA LEU A 112 -22.96 12.63 16.32
C LEU A 112 -21.90 13.18 17.27
N ARG A 113 -20.67 13.40 16.78
CA ARG A 113 -19.59 13.97 17.59
C ARG A 113 -19.91 15.38 18.08
N GLN A 114 -20.57 16.20 17.26
CA GLN A 114 -20.99 17.55 17.67
C GLN A 114 -22.12 17.55 18.70
N GLN A 115 -23.03 16.58 18.65
CA GLN A 115 -24.16 16.50 19.58
C GLN A 115 -23.77 15.90 20.93
N GLU A 116 -22.94 14.86 20.93
CA GLU A 116 -22.63 14.08 22.14
C GLU A 116 -21.37 14.57 22.85
N TRP A 117 -20.39 15.06 22.09
CA TRP A 117 -19.05 15.45 22.59
C TRP A 117 -18.69 16.90 22.24
N GLY A 118 -19.67 17.71 21.83
CA GLY A 118 -19.54 19.13 21.52
C GLY A 118 -20.01 20.04 22.64
#